data_AF-A0A3D1UBL4-F1
#
_entry.id   AF-A0A3D1UBL4-F1
#
_cell.length_a   1.000
_cell.length_b   1.000
_cell.length_c   1.000
_cell.angle_alpha   90.00
_cell.angle_beta   90.00
_cell.angle_gamma   90.00
#
_symmetry.space_group_name_H-M   'P 1'
#
loop_
_entity.id
_entity.type
_entity.pdbx_description
1 polymer ?
#
loop_
_entity_poly.entity_id
_entity_poly.type
_entity_poly.pdbx_seq_one_letter_code
_entity_poly.pdbx_strand_id
1 'polypeptide(L)'
;MPEQERHGRDSPAGGCLRGARDGALGRPAPGAWRKGKLRDLLAQGGGMSLRRAFTMVEMLLATLLLGILTTFAVLTFDAVTKAWQVSGEYMDKNQRADYALRQVVSGLRSMYYPHDGKQDARYGFVLQDNGEGEDAKDSDVIEWSKTGPALVGTESAVADTVHRVQVMVLEEGNSDYREPIAVTGLYARQCPDAALRPDDPEADYSFANADLYQPVLVADGIVGFNCRVLASNEKTQSKNDESLFEDEWAQSNSVPYKVELTFRVEDPDGRRYRTHTAPLMRIVRLPVYEQSQDGAAIPGMASEKDAAAAGARRGGGGVLRGGRP
;
A
#
# COMPACT_ATOMS: atom_id res chain seq x y z
N MET A 1 50.07 18.54 13.57
CA MET A 1 51.44 18.12 13.21
C MET A 1 51.34 17.33 11.91
N PRO A 2 52.22 17.57 10.93
CA PRO A 2 52.16 18.73 10.02
C PRO A 2 51.62 18.32 8.63
N GLU A 3 51.15 19.20 7.74
CA GLU A 3 51.81 20.34 7.05
C GLU A 3 52.90 19.94 6.04
N GLN A 4 52.91 20.68 4.93
CA GLN A 4 53.91 20.81 3.85
C GLN A 4 53.58 20.14 2.50
N GLU A 5 53.88 20.73 1.34
CA GLU A 5 53.98 22.12 0.82
C GLU A 5 54.71 22.05 -0.55
N ARG A 6 54.45 23.03 -1.44
CA ARG A 6 55.34 23.59 -2.51
C ARG A 6 56.13 22.61 -3.40
N HIS A 7 56.04 22.69 -4.72
CA HIS A 7 56.53 23.78 -5.61
C HIS A 7 55.92 23.56 -7.02
N GLY A 8 55.92 24.45 -8.00
CA GLY A 8 56.52 25.78 -8.16
C GLY A 8 56.96 25.97 -9.62
N ARG A 9 56.46 27.03 -10.28
CA ARG A 9 57.08 27.88 -11.33
C ARG A 9 57.90 27.22 -12.48
N ASP A 10 57.70 27.56 -13.75
CA ASP A 10 58.03 28.87 -14.35
C ASP A 10 57.41 29.10 -15.75
N SER A 11 57.46 30.34 -16.24
CA SER A 11 57.20 30.74 -17.65
C SER A 11 58.52 31.15 -18.34
N PRO A 12 58.63 31.28 -19.69
CA PRO A 12 58.37 32.61 -20.29
C PRO A 12 58.00 32.72 -21.80
N ALA A 13 57.35 33.85 -22.14
CA ALA A 13 57.54 34.77 -23.28
C ALA A 13 57.56 34.36 -24.78
N GLY A 14 56.83 35.15 -25.59
CA GLY A 14 57.12 35.50 -27.01
C GLY A 14 56.26 34.77 -28.07
N GLY A 15 55.67 35.43 -29.09
CA GLY A 15 55.66 36.86 -29.45
C GLY A 15 54.65 37.20 -30.57
N CYS A 16 54.46 38.50 -30.83
CA CYS A 16 53.40 39.14 -31.62
C CYS A 16 53.17 38.69 -33.09
N LEU A 17 51.90 38.77 -33.53
CA LEU A 17 51.54 39.42 -34.81
C LEU A 17 50.34 40.38 -34.65
N ARG A 18 50.53 41.57 -35.22
CA ARG A 18 49.58 42.66 -35.50
C ARG A 18 48.43 42.16 -36.40
N GLY A 19 47.23 42.78 -36.44
CA GLY A 19 46.71 43.95 -35.72
C GLY A 19 45.59 44.65 -36.54
N ALA A 20 44.91 45.67 -35.99
CA ALA A 20 43.91 46.56 -36.65
C ALA A 20 42.64 45.85 -37.20
N ARG A 21 41.38 46.31 -37.13
CA ARG A 21 40.63 47.53 -36.71
C ARG A 21 39.14 47.10 -36.63
N ASP A 22 38.13 47.82 -36.13
CA ASP A 22 37.93 49.04 -35.33
C ASP A 22 36.50 48.94 -34.71
N GLY A 23 36.03 49.92 -33.94
CA GLY A 23 34.57 50.12 -33.71
C GLY A 23 34.02 49.79 -32.32
N ALA A 24 34.38 50.58 -31.31
CA ALA A 24 33.81 50.48 -29.97
C ALA A 24 32.38 51.07 -29.89
N LEU A 25 31.42 50.32 -29.33
CA LEU A 25 30.15 50.86 -28.84
C LEU A 25 30.25 51.18 -27.34
N GLY A 26 30.81 52.37 -27.05
CA GLY A 26 30.84 52.92 -25.69
C GLY A 26 29.45 53.31 -25.18
N ARG A 27 29.18 53.04 -23.91
CA ARG A 27 28.00 53.57 -23.20
C ARG A 27 28.07 55.11 -23.14
N PRO A 28 26.99 55.85 -23.42
CA PRO A 28 26.99 57.30 -23.27
C PRO A 28 26.96 57.71 -21.79
N ALA A 29 27.76 58.72 -21.44
CA ALA A 29 27.78 59.36 -20.12
C ALA A 29 26.60 60.35 -19.97
N PRO A 30 26.16 60.66 -18.73
CA PRO A 30 24.97 61.47 -18.49
C PRO A 30 25.24 62.98 -18.64
N GLY A 31 24.27 63.71 -19.19
CA GLY A 31 24.22 65.18 -19.10
C GLY A 31 24.75 65.97 -20.29
N ALA A 32 24.03 65.97 -21.42
CA ALA A 32 24.20 66.95 -22.49
C ALA A 32 22.84 67.52 -22.92
N TRP A 33 22.49 68.70 -22.41
CA TRP A 33 21.26 69.42 -22.78
C TRP A 33 21.29 69.84 -24.27
N ARG A 34 20.35 69.36 -25.09
CA ARG A 34 19.86 70.11 -26.26
C ARG A 34 18.54 70.79 -25.95
N LYS A 35 18.66 71.99 -25.38
CA LYS A 35 17.60 73.01 -25.26
C LYS A 35 17.10 73.37 -26.67
N GLY A 36 15.78 73.53 -26.85
CA GLY A 36 15.20 74.15 -28.05
C GLY A 36 15.09 73.28 -29.31
N LYS A 37 14.10 72.37 -29.35
CA LYS A 37 13.36 71.99 -30.58
C LYS A 37 12.11 71.13 -30.33
N LEU A 38 11.97 70.51 -29.17
CA LEU A 38 10.78 69.72 -28.83
C LEU A 38 9.57 70.56 -28.36
N ARG A 39 9.80 71.77 -27.81
CA ARG A 39 8.69 72.62 -27.30
C ARG A 39 7.89 73.28 -28.43
N ASP A 40 8.53 73.68 -29.52
CA ASP A 40 7.83 74.37 -30.62
C ASP A 40 7.04 73.39 -31.51
N LEU A 41 7.48 72.12 -31.61
CA LEU A 41 6.72 71.05 -32.26
C LEU A 41 5.53 70.55 -31.42
N LEU A 42 5.51 70.82 -30.11
CA LEU A 42 4.37 70.52 -29.23
C LEU A 42 3.42 71.72 -29.06
N ALA A 43 3.76 72.91 -29.58
CA ALA A 43 2.96 74.13 -29.48
C ALA A 43 2.15 74.45 -30.76
N GLN A 44 2.38 73.76 -31.88
CA GLN A 44 1.60 73.88 -33.13
C GLN A 44 0.71 72.67 -33.45
N GLY A 45 0.53 71.76 -32.48
CA GLY A 45 -0.58 70.82 -32.47
C GLY A 45 -1.83 71.50 -31.91
N GLY A 46 -2.64 72.13 -32.79
CA GLY A 46 -3.89 72.79 -32.40
C GLY A 46 -4.81 71.87 -31.60
N GLY A 47 -5.54 72.44 -30.65
CA GLY A 47 -6.28 71.70 -29.64
C GLY A 47 -7.29 70.71 -30.22
N MET A 48 -6.96 69.42 -30.17
CA MET A 48 -7.94 68.37 -29.94
C MET A 48 -7.57 67.67 -28.65
N SER A 49 -8.41 67.87 -27.62
CA SER A 49 -8.44 66.93 -26.52
C SER A 49 -8.79 65.57 -27.10
N LEU A 50 -7.83 64.63 -27.10
CA LEU A 50 -8.11 63.21 -27.37
C LEU A 50 -8.86 62.59 -26.18
N ARG A 51 -10.03 63.16 -25.86
CA ARG A 51 -11.18 62.40 -25.41
C ARG A 51 -11.60 61.53 -26.60
N ARG A 52 -10.85 60.45 -26.86
CA ARG A 52 -11.34 59.36 -27.70
C ARG A 52 -12.54 58.80 -26.96
N ALA A 53 -13.74 59.18 -27.40
CA ALA A 53 -14.93 58.41 -27.05
C ALA A 53 -14.68 57.01 -27.59
N PHE A 54 -14.69 56.00 -26.71
CA PHE A 54 -14.61 54.60 -27.12
C PHE A 54 -15.66 54.36 -28.20
N THR A 55 -15.25 53.76 -29.31
CA THR A 55 -16.23 53.45 -30.35
C THR A 55 -17.16 52.33 -29.84
N MET A 56 -18.41 52.29 -30.29
CA MET A 56 -19.38 51.27 -29.85
C MET A 56 -18.81 49.85 -30.06
N VAL A 57 -18.08 49.63 -31.16
CA VAL A 57 -17.38 48.38 -31.49
C VAL A 57 -16.31 48.02 -30.46
N GLU A 58 -15.58 49.01 -29.95
CA GLU A 58 -14.50 48.84 -28.97
C GLU A 58 -15.04 48.47 -27.59
N MET A 59 -16.18 49.05 -27.19
CA MET A 59 -16.91 48.65 -25.98
C MET A 59 -17.50 47.24 -26.11
N LEU A 60 -18.08 46.89 -27.27
CA LEU A 60 -18.60 45.54 -27.55
C LEU A 60 -17.48 44.48 -27.56
N LEU A 61 -16.32 44.81 -28.13
CA LEU A 61 -15.16 43.93 -28.11
C LEU A 61 -14.63 43.73 -26.68
N ALA A 62 -14.56 44.81 -25.90
CA ALA A 62 -14.13 44.75 -24.50
C ALA A 62 -15.08 43.90 -23.64
N THR A 63 -16.40 44.03 -23.79
CA THR A 63 -17.36 43.20 -23.05
C THR A 63 -17.32 41.74 -23.50
N LEU A 64 -17.12 41.46 -24.79
CA LEU A 64 -16.97 40.10 -25.31
C LEU A 64 -15.69 39.43 -24.79
N LEU A 65 -14.55 40.12 -24.81
CA LEU A 65 -13.29 39.61 -24.24
C LEU A 65 -13.39 39.42 -22.73
N LEU A 66 -14.00 40.35 -22.01
CA LEU A 66 -14.25 40.20 -20.57
C LEU A 66 -15.17 39.00 -20.26
N GLY A 67 -16.22 38.78 -21.07
CA GLY A 67 -17.12 37.63 -20.94
C GLY A 67 -16.40 36.29 -21.17
N ILE A 68 -15.52 36.23 -22.18
CA ILE A 68 -14.69 35.05 -22.46
C ILE A 68 -13.72 34.79 -21.30
N LEU A 69 -12.98 35.81 -20.84
CA LEU A 69 -12.05 35.69 -19.71
C LEU A 69 -12.77 35.29 -18.41
N THR A 70 -13.94 35.86 -18.14
CA THR A 70 -14.77 35.50 -16.96
C THR A 70 -15.24 34.05 -17.05
N THR A 71 -15.68 33.60 -18.23
CA THR A 71 -16.06 32.20 -18.46
C THR A 71 -14.90 31.25 -18.20
N PHE A 72 -13.71 31.53 -18.74
CA PHE A 72 -12.52 30.72 -18.46
C PHE A 72 -12.13 30.72 -16.98
N ALA A 73 -12.18 31.88 -16.30
CA ALA A 73 -11.88 31.96 -14.87
C ALA A 73 -12.85 31.13 -14.02
N VAL A 74 -14.16 31.18 -14.32
CA VAL A 74 -15.17 30.37 -13.63
C VAL A 74 -14.96 28.87 -13.89
N LEU A 75 -14.72 28.46 -15.14
CA LEU A 75 -14.46 27.05 -15.48
C LEU A 75 -13.19 26.51 -14.81
N THR A 76 -12.12 27.31 -14.76
CA THR A 76 -10.88 26.93 -14.06
C THR A 76 -11.10 26.84 -12.55
N PHE A 77 -11.83 27.78 -11.95
CA PHE A 77 -12.12 27.77 -10.52
C PHE A 77 -13.02 26.59 -10.12
N ASP A 78 -14.03 26.26 -10.91
CA ASP A 78 -14.89 25.09 -10.74
C ASP A 78 -14.07 23.79 -10.80
N ALA A 79 -13.20 23.65 -11.82
CA ALA A 79 -12.32 22.49 -11.96
C ALA A 79 -11.35 22.33 -10.78
N VAL A 80 -10.74 23.42 -10.30
CA VAL A 80 -9.84 23.41 -9.14
C VAL A 80 -10.60 23.07 -7.85
N THR A 81 -11.80 23.62 -7.66
CA THR A 81 -12.61 23.37 -6.45
C THR A 81 -13.06 21.91 -6.37
N LYS A 82 -13.51 21.34 -7.49
CA LYS A 82 -13.87 19.91 -7.59
C LYS A 82 -12.66 19.02 -7.35
N ALA A 83 -11.51 19.31 -7.99
CA ALA A 83 -10.28 18.56 -7.78
C ALA A 83 -9.80 18.59 -6.32
N TRP A 84 -10.01 19.70 -5.60
CA TRP A 84 -9.73 19.76 -4.16
C TRP A 84 -10.69 18.86 -3.36
N GLN A 85 -12.01 18.95 -3.58
CA GLN A 85 -13.00 18.12 -2.87
C GLN A 85 -12.71 16.62 -3.03
N VAL A 86 -12.56 16.18 -4.28
CA VAL A 86 -12.22 14.80 -4.66
C VAL A 86 -10.89 14.34 -4.03
N SER A 87 -9.87 15.20 -4.01
CA SER A 87 -8.57 14.92 -3.37
C SER A 87 -8.67 14.81 -1.84
N GLY A 88 -9.54 15.61 -1.21
CA GLY A 88 -9.81 15.53 0.23
C GLY A 88 -10.44 14.20 0.63
N GLU A 89 -11.55 13.84 -0.04
CA GLU A 89 -12.24 12.57 0.19
C GLU A 89 -11.33 11.36 -0.05
N TYR A 90 -10.53 11.39 -1.12
CA TYR A 90 -9.54 10.33 -1.39
C TYR A 90 -8.47 10.24 -0.31
N MET A 91 -7.94 11.37 0.17
CA MET A 91 -6.94 11.38 1.23
C MET A 91 -7.49 10.83 2.54
N ASP A 92 -8.74 11.14 2.87
CA ASP A 92 -9.42 10.62 4.06
C ASP A 92 -9.67 9.10 3.96
N LYS A 93 -10.15 8.59 2.81
CA LYS A 93 -10.28 7.13 2.57
C LYS A 93 -8.91 6.43 2.66
N ASN A 94 -7.88 7.00 2.06
CA ASN A 94 -6.52 6.44 2.07
C ASN A 94 -5.90 6.41 3.49
N GLN A 95 -6.20 7.40 4.35
CA GLN A 95 -5.81 7.36 5.77
C GLN A 95 -6.48 6.22 6.53
N ARG A 96 -7.79 5.98 6.30
CA ARG A 96 -8.53 4.88 6.90
C ARG A 96 -8.02 3.52 6.41
N ALA A 97 -7.64 3.43 5.13
CA ALA A 97 -7.04 2.22 4.57
C ALA A 97 -5.63 1.92 5.11
N ASP A 98 -4.75 2.93 5.29
CA ASP A 98 -3.45 2.72 5.96
C ASP A 98 -3.62 2.36 7.45
N TYR A 99 -4.63 2.90 8.13
CA TYR A 99 -4.99 2.46 9.49
C TYR A 99 -5.38 0.98 9.52
N ALA A 100 -6.30 0.55 8.66
CA ALA A 100 -6.72 -0.85 8.57
C ALA A 100 -5.54 -1.77 8.23
N LEU A 101 -4.66 -1.35 7.33
CA LEU A 101 -3.49 -2.12 6.94
C LEU A 101 -2.52 -2.27 8.12
N ARG A 102 -2.33 -1.23 8.93
CA ARG A 102 -1.58 -1.32 10.20
C ARG A 102 -2.26 -2.26 11.20
N GLN A 103 -3.59 -2.31 11.28
CA GLN A 103 -4.31 -3.25 12.15
C GLN A 103 -4.08 -4.70 11.72
N VAL A 104 -4.22 -5.02 10.44
CA VAL A 104 -3.96 -6.37 9.90
C VAL A 104 -2.48 -6.76 10.07
N VAL A 105 -1.54 -5.87 9.71
CA VAL A 105 -0.10 -6.09 9.92
C VAL A 105 0.24 -6.31 11.40
N SER A 106 -0.42 -5.59 12.32
CA SER A 106 -0.25 -5.78 13.76
C SER A 106 -0.80 -7.13 14.23
N GLY A 107 -2.00 -7.52 13.77
CA GLY A 107 -2.61 -8.81 14.10
C GLY A 107 -1.82 -10.01 13.56
N LEU A 108 -1.23 -9.91 12.36
CA LEU A 108 -0.32 -10.92 11.80
C LEU A 108 1.00 -11.01 12.56
N ARG A 109 1.50 -9.89 13.10
CA ARG A 109 2.68 -9.86 13.98
C ARG A 109 2.40 -10.33 15.40
N SER A 110 1.14 -10.35 15.84
CA SER A 110 0.70 -10.97 17.09
C SER A 110 0.06 -12.36 16.89
N MET A 111 0.33 -12.99 15.74
CA MET A 111 -0.08 -14.37 15.44
C MET A 111 0.46 -15.34 16.51
N TYR A 112 -0.41 -16.23 16.96
CA TYR A 112 -0.15 -17.22 17.99
C TYR A 112 -0.14 -18.62 17.39
N TYR A 113 0.88 -19.39 17.77
CA TYR A 113 0.98 -20.82 17.50
C TYR A 113 1.47 -21.50 18.80
N PRO A 114 0.97 -22.69 19.18
CA PRO A 114 1.43 -23.40 20.37
C PRO A 114 2.87 -23.91 20.22
N HIS A 115 3.58 -24.10 21.34
CA HIS A 115 4.94 -24.65 21.36
C HIS A 115 4.97 -26.08 21.92
N ASP A 116 4.06 -26.94 21.42
CA ASP A 116 3.91 -28.34 21.83
C ASP A 116 4.57 -29.33 20.84
N GLY A 117 5.27 -28.82 19.83
CA GLY A 117 6.01 -29.61 18.83
C GLY A 117 5.11 -30.35 17.84
N LYS A 118 3.89 -29.86 17.60
CA LYS A 118 2.92 -30.46 16.68
C LYS A 118 2.31 -29.42 15.77
N GLN A 119 2.00 -29.84 14.54
CA GLN A 119 1.21 -29.02 13.63
C GLN A 119 -0.29 -29.17 13.91
N ASP A 120 -1.00 -28.05 13.99
CA ASP A 120 -2.43 -27.99 14.29
C ASP A 120 -3.14 -26.91 13.46
N ALA A 121 -4.08 -27.36 12.61
CA ALA A 121 -4.90 -26.51 11.74
C ALA A 121 -5.76 -25.47 12.48
N ARG A 122 -6.01 -25.65 13.78
CA ARG A 122 -6.74 -24.66 14.59
C ARG A 122 -5.95 -23.37 14.78
N TYR A 123 -4.61 -23.44 14.73
CA TYR A 123 -3.71 -22.29 14.90
C TYR A 123 -2.98 -21.87 13.62
N GLY A 124 -3.00 -22.70 12.57
CA GLY A 124 -2.43 -22.38 11.27
C GLY A 124 -3.13 -21.22 10.55
N PHE A 125 -2.42 -20.70 9.55
CA PHE A 125 -2.89 -19.64 8.65
C PHE A 125 -3.77 -20.25 7.56
N VAL A 126 -4.90 -19.61 7.27
CA VAL A 126 -5.76 -19.96 6.13
C VAL A 126 -5.85 -18.76 5.21
N LEU A 127 -5.76 -19.04 3.91
CA LEU A 127 -6.06 -18.12 2.83
C LEU A 127 -7.09 -18.80 1.94
N GLN A 128 -8.19 -18.10 1.70
CA GLN A 128 -9.14 -18.39 0.64
C GLN A 128 -8.94 -17.32 -0.44
N ASP A 129 -8.31 -17.73 -1.53
CA ASP A 129 -8.24 -16.98 -2.78
C ASP A 129 -9.64 -16.90 -3.41
N ASN A 130 -10.11 -15.69 -3.70
CA ASN A 130 -11.35 -15.45 -4.45
C ASN A 130 -11.10 -14.67 -5.76
N GLY A 131 -9.83 -14.36 -6.10
CA GLY A 131 -9.45 -13.61 -7.30
C GLY A 131 -8.40 -12.51 -7.04
N GLU A 132 -8.28 -11.59 -8.00
CA GLU A 132 -7.26 -10.52 -7.94
C GLU A 132 -7.60 -9.38 -6.95
N GLY A 133 -8.72 -9.47 -6.22
CA GLY A 133 -9.11 -8.48 -5.21
C GLY A 133 -9.40 -7.09 -5.76
N GLU A 134 -9.99 -6.96 -6.96
CA GLU A 134 -10.39 -5.67 -7.53
C GLU A 134 -11.65 -5.10 -6.87
N ASP A 135 -12.69 -5.93 -6.73
CA ASP A 135 -13.96 -5.64 -6.06
C ASP A 135 -14.16 -6.63 -4.87
N ALA A 136 -15.13 -6.36 -4.00
CA ALA A 136 -15.32 -7.08 -2.73
C ALA A 136 -15.67 -8.57 -2.90
N LYS A 137 -16.28 -8.94 -4.04
CA LYS A 137 -16.66 -10.32 -4.38
C LYS A 137 -15.47 -11.20 -4.76
N ASP A 138 -14.46 -10.57 -5.37
CA ASP A 138 -13.24 -11.23 -5.84
C ASP A 138 -12.09 -11.01 -4.83
N SER A 139 -12.43 -10.61 -3.59
CA SER A 139 -11.49 -10.31 -2.52
C SER A 139 -11.23 -11.51 -1.63
N ASP A 140 -9.97 -11.69 -1.26
CA ASP A 140 -9.52 -12.82 -0.46
C ASP A 140 -10.06 -12.77 0.97
N VAL A 141 -10.08 -13.94 1.60
CA VAL A 141 -10.34 -14.07 3.03
C VAL A 141 -9.14 -14.73 3.70
N ILE A 142 -8.62 -14.10 4.75
CA ILE A 142 -7.53 -14.66 5.55
C ILE A 142 -7.97 -14.92 6.98
N GLU A 143 -7.50 -16.03 7.55
CA GLU A 143 -7.73 -16.39 8.94
C GLU A 143 -6.47 -16.83 9.67
N TRP A 144 -6.37 -16.49 10.94
CA TRP A 144 -5.30 -16.96 11.81
C TRP A 144 -5.65 -16.85 13.29
N SER A 145 -4.91 -17.57 14.13
CA SER A 145 -4.96 -17.39 15.58
C SER A 145 -3.97 -16.31 16.02
N LYS A 146 -4.38 -15.43 16.94
CA LYS A 146 -3.58 -14.32 17.46
C LYS A 146 -3.90 -13.98 18.91
N THR A 147 -3.08 -13.11 19.50
CA THR A 147 -3.35 -12.42 20.77
C THR A 147 -3.34 -10.91 20.58
N GLY A 148 -3.76 -10.15 21.60
CA GLY A 148 -3.66 -8.69 21.63
C GLY A 148 -4.80 -7.96 20.89
N PRO A 149 -4.87 -6.62 21.03
CA PRO A 149 -6.05 -5.82 20.70
C PRO A 149 -6.24 -5.48 19.21
N ALA A 150 -5.27 -5.80 18.34
CA ALA A 150 -5.37 -5.50 16.92
C ALA A 150 -6.59 -6.21 16.29
N LEU A 151 -7.36 -5.49 15.46
CA LEU A 151 -8.64 -5.92 14.85
C LEU A 151 -9.81 -6.19 15.82
N VAL A 152 -9.57 -6.35 17.12
CA VAL A 152 -10.60 -6.70 18.12
C VAL A 152 -10.94 -5.55 19.10
N GLY A 153 -10.11 -4.51 19.13
CA GLY A 153 -10.24 -3.38 20.05
C GLY A 153 -9.60 -3.64 21.41
N THR A 154 -9.27 -2.57 22.14
CA THR A 154 -8.62 -2.64 23.47
C THR A 154 -9.57 -2.94 24.62
N GLU A 155 -10.88 -2.78 24.41
CA GLU A 155 -11.92 -3.01 25.42
C GLU A 155 -12.56 -4.41 25.31
N SER A 156 -12.18 -5.18 24.28
CA SER A 156 -12.69 -6.53 24.04
C SER A 156 -12.01 -7.54 24.95
N ALA A 157 -12.79 -8.32 25.70
CA ALA A 157 -12.26 -9.33 26.63
C ALA A 157 -11.42 -10.43 25.94
N VAL A 158 -11.57 -10.64 24.64
CA VAL A 158 -10.72 -11.57 23.87
C VAL A 158 -9.34 -10.99 23.51
N ALA A 159 -9.11 -9.68 23.66
CA ALA A 159 -7.81 -9.06 23.39
C ALA A 159 -6.69 -9.65 24.27
N ASP A 160 -7.03 -10.05 25.50
CA ASP A 160 -6.10 -10.64 26.47
C ASP A 160 -5.97 -12.18 26.34
N THR A 161 -6.77 -12.82 25.48
CA THR A 161 -6.72 -14.27 25.23
C THR A 161 -6.22 -14.59 23.82
N VAL A 162 -5.87 -15.86 23.59
CA VAL A 162 -5.80 -16.37 22.22
C VAL A 162 -7.22 -16.36 21.64
N HIS A 163 -7.32 -15.99 20.36
CA HIS A 163 -8.55 -16.00 19.59
C HIS A 163 -8.22 -16.14 18.10
N ARG A 164 -9.14 -16.71 17.33
CA ARG A 164 -9.05 -16.75 15.87
C ARG A 164 -9.69 -15.50 15.30
N VAL A 165 -9.06 -14.90 14.30
CA VAL A 165 -9.64 -13.80 13.51
C VAL A 165 -9.79 -14.22 12.05
N GLN A 166 -10.77 -13.62 11.39
CA GLN A 166 -11.02 -13.72 9.95
C GLN A 166 -11.15 -12.28 9.41
N VAL A 167 -10.43 -11.95 8.34
CA VAL A 167 -10.46 -10.63 7.69
C VAL A 167 -10.88 -10.78 6.25
N MET A 168 -11.78 -9.89 5.81
CA MET A 168 -12.47 -9.92 4.51
C MET A 168 -12.92 -8.51 4.11
N VAL A 169 -13.25 -8.30 2.84
CA VAL A 169 -14.02 -7.12 2.38
C VAL A 169 -15.48 -7.52 2.24
N LEU A 170 -16.40 -6.64 2.64
CA LEU A 170 -17.85 -6.85 2.49
C LEU A 170 -18.50 -5.64 1.81
N GLU A 171 -19.54 -5.89 1.01
CA GLU A 171 -20.34 -4.86 0.34
C GLU A 171 -21.51 -4.39 1.21
N GLU A 172 -21.84 -3.10 1.12
CA GLU A 172 -23.10 -2.55 1.63
C GLU A 172 -24.31 -3.37 1.14
N GLY A 173 -25.22 -3.71 2.05
CA GLY A 173 -26.42 -4.49 1.77
C GLY A 173 -26.22 -6.01 1.78
N ASN A 174 -25.01 -6.54 1.99
CA ASN A 174 -24.82 -7.97 2.25
C ASN A 174 -25.65 -8.38 3.48
N SER A 175 -26.51 -9.40 3.30
CA SER A 175 -27.46 -9.88 4.30
C SER A 175 -27.19 -11.33 4.74
N ASP A 176 -25.97 -11.83 4.55
CA ASP A 176 -25.54 -13.17 5.00
C ASP A 176 -25.28 -13.20 6.53
N TYR A 177 -25.27 -12.02 7.16
CA TYR A 177 -25.04 -11.81 8.57
C TYR A 177 -26.31 -11.36 9.30
N ARG A 178 -26.35 -11.58 10.62
CA ARG A 178 -27.48 -11.24 11.48
C ARG A 178 -27.93 -9.79 11.35
N GLU A 179 -26.96 -8.88 11.25
CA GLU A 179 -27.20 -7.48 10.88
C GLU A 179 -26.58 -7.24 9.49
N PRO A 180 -27.36 -6.72 8.51
CA PRO A 180 -26.85 -6.41 7.19
C PRO A 180 -25.71 -5.41 7.22
N ILE A 181 -24.77 -5.57 6.28
CA ILE A 181 -23.58 -4.72 6.17
C ILE A 181 -23.97 -3.30 5.77
N ALA A 182 -23.66 -2.32 6.63
CA ALA A 182 -24.13 -0.95 6.49
C ALA A 182 -23.26 -0.06 5.58
N VAL A 183 -22.04 -0.48 5.22
CA VAL A 183 -21.12 0.26 4.34
C VAL A 183 -20.10 -0.71 3.73
N THR A 184 -19.67 -0.47 2.49
CA THR A 184 -18.59 -1.25 1.87
C THR A 184 -17.25 -0.95 2.54
N GLY A 185 -16.52 -2.00 2.94
CA GLY A 185 -15.24 -1.84 3.65
C GLY A 185 -14.55 -3.15 4.03
N LEU A 186 -13.42 -3.01 4.72
CA LEU A 186 -12.71 -4.12 5.35
C LEU A 186 -13.34 -4.43 6.71
N TYR A 187 -13.69 -5.69 6.91
CA TYR A 187 -14.30 -6.21 8.13
C TYR A 187 -13.40 -7.26 8.79
N ALA A 188 -13.54 -7.37 10.12
CA ALA A 188 -12.93 -8.43 10.92
C ALA A 188 -14.00 -9.18 11.71
N ARG A 189 -13.87 -10.50 11.79
CA ARG A 189 -14.62 -11.38 12.69
C ARG A 189 -13.67 -12.01 13.69
N GLN A 190 -14.18 -12.28 14.89
CA GLN A 190 -13.41 -12.83 16.00
C GLN A 190 -14.15 -14.04 16.59
N CYS A 191 -13.41 -15.13 16.82
CA CYS A 191 -13.93 -16.35 17.42
C CYS A 191 -12.99 -16.78 18.56
N PRO A 192 -13.51 -17.17 19.74
CA PRO A 192 -12.68 -17.69 20.83
C PRO A 192 -11.79 -18.86 20.42
N ASP A 193 -10.67 -19.01 21.14
CA ASP A 193 -9.79 -20.17 21.04
C ASP A 193 -10.58 -21.49 21.12
N ALA A 194 -10.18 -22.48 20.33
CA ALA A 194 -10.85 -23.79 20.28
C ALA A 194 -10.87 -24.51 21.65
N ALA A 195 -9.89 -24.26 22.52
CA ALA A 195 -9.82 -24.80 23.88
C ALA A 195 -10.69 -24.04 24.90
N LEU A 196 -11.22 -22.87 24.55
CA LEU A 196 -12.11 -22.05 25.39
C LEU A 196 -13.59 -22.15 24.99
N ARG A 197 -13.92 -22.94 23.96
CA ARG A 197 -15.30 -23.16 23.52
C ARG A 197 -16.02 -24.12 24.47
N PRO A 198 -17.31 -23.90 24.77
CA PRO A 198 -18.13 -24.89 25.45
C PRO A 198 -18.17 -26.22 24.69
N ASP A 199 -18.19 -27.33 25.42
CA ASP A 199 -18.41 -28.67 24.88
C ASP A 199 -19.91 -28.89 24.63
N ASP A 200 -20.44 -28.16 23.63
CA ASP A 200 -21.81 -28.24 23.15
C ASP A 200 -21.80 -28.68 21.68
N PRO A 201 -22.23 -29.92 21.37
CA PRO A 201 -22.22 -30.46 20.02
C PRO A 201 -23.35 -29.93 19.12
N GLU A 202 -24.35 -29.22 19.67
CA GLU A 202 -25.44 -28.62 18.89
C GLU A 202 -25.10 -27.19 18.43
N ALA A 203 -24.13 -26.53 19.08
CA ALA A 203 -23.71 -25.17 18.78
C ALA A 203 -22.52 -25.12 17.81
N ASP A 204 -22.72 -24.52 16.62
CA ASP A 204 -21.61 -24.21 15.71
C ASP A 204 -20.82 -22.99 16.22
N TYR A 205 -19.62 -23.23 16.76
CA TYR A 205 -18.65 -22.20 17.16
C TYR A 205 -17.59 -21.92 16.07
N SER A 206 -17.86 -22.22 14.80
CA SER A 206 -17.03 -21.84 13.66
C SER A 206 -17.45 -20.48 13.07
N PHE A 207 -16.64 -19.95 12.14
CA PHE A 207 -17.03 -18.77 11.37
C PHE A 207 -18.21 -19.01 10.42
N ALA A 208 -18.68 -20.24 10.21
CA ALA A 208 -19.94 -20.46 9.49
C ALA A 208 -21.17 -19.93 10.28
N ASN A 209 -21.05 -19.79 11.61
CA ASN A 209 -22.09 -19.20 12.43
C ASN A 209 -22.09 -17.66 12.34
N ALA A 210 -22.97 -17.13 11.49
CA ALA A 210 -23.14 -15.70 11.27
C ALA A 210 -23.87 -14.97 12.42
N ASP A 211 -24.64 -15.69 13.25
CA ASP A 211 -25.37 -15.13 14.40
C ASP A 211 -24.48 -14.90 15.63
N LEU A 212 -23.49 -15.77 15.85
CA LEU A 212 -22.53 -15.65 16.95
C LEU A 212 -21.39 -14.66 16.65
N TYR A 213 -20.92 -14.63 15.40
CA TYR A 213 -19.73 -13.88 15.01
C TYR A 213 -20.05 -12.83 13.95
N GLN A 214 -20.76 -11.77 14.36
CA GLN A 214 -21.04 -10.60 13.51
C GLN A 214 -19.72 -9.91 13.10
N PRO A 215 -19.54 -9.54 11.81
CA PRO A 215 -18.41 -8.73 11.35
C PRO A 215 -18.39 -7.33 11.97
N VAL A 216 -17.20 -6.87 12.37
CA VAL A 216 -16.93 -5.50 12.83
C VAL A 216 -16.16 -4.74 11.75
N LEU A 217 -16.62 -3.54 11.41
CA LEU A 217 -15.96 -2.67 10.44
C LEU A 217 -14.59 -2.23 10.97
N VAL A 218 -13.53 -2.46 10.20
CA VAL A 218 -12.17 -1.99 10.49
C VAL A 218 -11.90 -0.65 9.80
N ALA A 219 -12.29 -0.54 8.53
CA ALA A 219 -12.32 0.72 7.77
C ALA A 219 -13.25 0.60 6.55
N ASP A 220 -13.99 1.67 6.28
CA ASP A 220 -14.79 1.87 5.06
C ASP A 220 -13.92 2.28 3.86
N GLY A 221 -14.47 2.17 2.65
CA GLY A 221 -13.81 2.64 1.42
C GLY A 221 -12.65 1.76 0.94
N ILE A 222 -12.38 0.64 1.60
CA ILE A 222 -11.62 -0.48 1.03
C ILE A 222 -12.62 -1.31 0.23
N VAL A 223 -12.41 -1.42 -1.08
CA VAL A 223 -13.30 -2.14 -2.01
C VAL A 223 -12.71 -3.47 -2.48
N GLY A 224 -11.42 -3.70 -2.24
CA GLY A 224 -10.73 -4.88 -2.72
C GLY A 224 -9.55 -5.26 -1.81
N PHE A 225 -9.35 -6.56 -1.64
CA PHE A 225 -8.26 -7.12 -0.85
C PHE A 225 -7.70 -8.39 -1.53
N ASN A 226 -6.39 -8.44 -1.67
CA ASN A 226 -5.66 -9.63 -2.12
C ASN A 226 -4.51 -9.93 -1.12
N CYS A 227 -4.24 -11.22 -0.88
CA CYS A 227 -3.19 -11.70 -0.01
C CYS A 227 -2.40 -12.85 -0.65
N ARG A 228 -1.12 -12.61 -0.96
CA ARG A 228 -0.23 -13.64 -1.52
C ARG A 228 0.75 -14.17 -0.47
N VAL A 229 1.10 -15.45 -0.53
CA VAL A 229 1.97 -16.11 0.47
C VAL A 229 3.35 -16.45 -0.08
N LEU A 230 4.39 -16.25 0.73
CA LEU A 230 5.72 -16.81 0.49
C LEU A 230 5.90 -17.99 1.44
N ALA A 231 5.84 -19.21 0.90
CA ALA A 231 5.80 -20.44 1.70
C ALA A 231 7.03 -20.64 2.59
N SER A 232 8.24 -20.50 2.05
CA SER A 232 9.49 -20.75 2.78
C SER A 232 10.56 -19.68 2.52
N ASN A 233 11.61 -19.69 3.33
CA ASN A 233 12.77 -18.81 3.16
C ASN A 233 13.78 -19.33 2.10
N GLU A 234 13.68 -20.59 1.67
CA GLU A 234 14.69 -21.26 0.84
C GLU A 234 14.76 -20.76 -0.60
N LYS A 235 13.60 -20.40 -1.21
CA LYS A 235 13.53 -19.88 -2.58
C LYS A 235 14.17 -18.48 -2.73
N THR A 236 14.59 -17.84 -1.63
CA THR A 236 14.90 -16.40 -1.55
C THR A 236 16.32 -16.06 -2.04
N GLN A 237 16.56 -16.00 -3.36
CA GLN A 237 17.81 -15.42 -3.89
C GLN A 237 17.88 -13.89 -3.71
N SER A 238 16.73 -13.21 -3.72
CA SER A 238 16.57 -11.80 -3.35
C SER A 238 15.49 -11.67 -2.29
N LYS A 239 15.69 -10.80 -1.28
CA LYS A 239 14.85 -10.79 -0.08
C LYS A 239 13.36 -10.51 -0.32
N ASN A 240 12.98 -9.87 -1.42
CA ASN A 240 11.59 -9.54 -1.79
C ASN A 240 11.42 -9.70 -3.31
N ASP A 241 11.58 -10.91 -3.84
CA ASP A 241 11.24 -11.20 -5.24
C ASP A 241 9.74 -11.51 -5.33
N GLU A 242 8.99 -10.68 -6.06
CA GLU A 242 7.53 -10.79 -6.22
C GLU A 242 7.12 -12.10 -6.93
N SER A 243 8.00 -12.70 -7.72
CA SER A 243 7.75 -13.97 -8.43
C SER A 243 7.73 -15.20 -7.53
N LEU A 244 8.07 -15.05 -6.25
CA LEU A 244 8.08 -16.12 -5.25
C LEU A 244 6.81 -16.14 -4.37
N PHE A 245 5.91 -15.17 -4.54
CA PHE A 245 4.63 -15.14 -3.85
C PHE A 245 3.59 -15.92 -4.66
N GLU A 246 2.87 -16.79 -3.96
CA GLU A 246 1.88 -17.73 -4.48
C GLU A 246 0.50 -17.30 -3.98
N ASP A 247 -0.54 -17.36 -4.80
CA ASP A 247 -1.91 -16.96 -4.42
C ASP A 247 -2.63 -18.07 -3.62
N GLU A 248 -2.17 -19.32 -3.72
CA GLU A 248 -2.71 -20.46 -2.96
C GLU A 248 -1.86 -20.79 -1.70
N TRP A 249 -2.52 -21.14 -0.58
CA TRP A 249 -1.86 -21.66 0.62
C TRP A 249 -2.37 -23.05 1.01
N ALA A 250 -1.67 -24.10 0.56
CA ALA A 250 -2.08 -25.48 0.79
C ALA A 250 -1.84 -26.02 2.22
N GLN A 251 -0.99 -25.36 3.04
CA GLN A 251 -0.61 -25.85 4.37
C GLN A 251 -1.36 -25.13 5.49
N SER A 252 -2.69 -25.29 5.55
CA SER A 252 -3.55 -24.68 6.58
C SER A 252 -3.22 -25.10 8.02
N ASN A 253 -2.37 -26.12 8.21
CA ASN A 253 -1.85 -26.54 9.51
C ASN A 253 -0.54 -25.84 9.91
N SER A 254 0.09 -25.05 9.03
CA SER A 254 1.30 -24.29 9.32
C SER A 254 1.10 -22.80 9.03
N VAL A 255 2.16 -22.01 9.11
CA VAL A 255 2.16 -20.57 8.87
C VAL A 255 3.17 -20.27 7.75
N PRO A 256 2.86 -19.42 6.74
CA PRO A 256 3.81 -19.08 5.69
C PRO A 256 4.94 -18.17 6.21
N TYR A 257 6.08 -18.15 5.52
CA TYR A 257 7.23 -17.33 5.94
C TYR A 257 6.95 -15.82 5.86
N LYS A 258 6.26 -15.40 4.80
CA LYS A 258 5.70 -14.06 4.67
C LYS A 258 4.33 -14.08 4.01
N VAL A 259 3.61 -12.98 4.19
CA VAL A 259 2.43 -12.63 3.39
C VAL A 259 2.62 -11.26 2.77
N GLU A 260 2.11 -11.06 1.57
CA GLU A 260 1.96 -9.75 0.93
C GLU A 260 0.48 -9.39 0.94
N LEU A 261 0.16 -8.24 1.52
CA LEU A 261 -1.20 -7.71 1.60
C LEU A 261 -1.35 -6.56 0.63
N THR A 262 -2.41 -6.57 -0.16
CA THR A 262 -2.75 -5.55 -1.16
C THR A 262 -4.17 -5.06 -0.92
N PHE A 263 -4.34 -3.79 -0.54
CA PHE A 263 -5.66 -3.15 -0.42
C PHE A 263 -5.94 -2.21 -1.59
N ARG A 264 -7.15 -2.30 -2.15
CA ARG A 264 -7.73 -1.37 -3.12
C ARG A 264 -8.68 -0.40 -2.40
N VAL A 265 -8.49 0.89 -2.65
CA VAL A 265 -9.31 1.98 -2.10
C VAL A 265 -10.28 2.47 -3.18
N GLU A 266 -11.52 2.72 -2.80
CA GLU A 266 -12.57 3.24 -3.68
C GLU A 266 -12.15 4.55 -4.36
N ASP A 267 -12.38 4.64 -5.67
CA ASP A 267 -12.17 5.89 -6.41
C ASP A 267 -13.26 6.92 -6.04
N PRO A 268 -12.90 8.13 -5.57
CA PRO A 268 -13.86 9.16 -5.15
C PRO A 268 -14.84 9.58 -6.27
N ASP A 269 -14.45 9.50 -7.55
CA ASP A 269 -15.31 9.92 -8.65
C ASP A 269 -16.40 8.87 -8.98
N GLY A 270 -16.36 7.68 -8.37
CA GLY A 270 -17.22 6.52 -8.70
C GLY A 270 -17.04 5.98 -10.13
N ARG A 271 -16.16 6.61 -10.89
CA ARG A 271 -15.82 6.25 -12.26
C ARG A 271 -14.68 5.24 -12.19
N ARG A 272 -14.87 4.06 -12.78
CA ARG A 272 -13.80 3.09 -13.10
C ARG A 272 -12.79 3.61 -14.14
N TYR A 273 -12.62 4.93 -14.26
CA TYR A 273 -11.72 5.62 -15.18
C TYR A 273 -10.37 5.95 -14.54
N ARG A 274 -9.78 4.97 -13.84
CA ARG A 274 -8.32 4.76 -13.76
C ARG A 274 -7.97 3.51 -12.97
N THR A 275 -7.31 2.58 -13.63
CA THR A 275 -6.44 1.53 -13.04
C THR A 275 -5.18 2.10 -12.34
N HIS A 276 -5.27 3.32 -11.77
CA HIS A 276 -4.11 4.12 -11.33
C HIS A 276 -4.20 4.59 -9.87
N THR A 277 -5.25 4.25 -9.13
CA THR A 277 -5.18 4.26 -7.65
C THR A 277 -4.20 3.17 -7.23
N ALA A 278 -2.97 3.60 -6.91
CA ALA A 278 -1.90 2.68 -6.53
C ALA A 278 -2.31 1.87 -5.29
N PRO A 279 -2.28 0.53 -5.34
CA PRO A 279 -2.68 -0.30 -4.20
C PRO A 279 -1.79 -0.04 -2.99
N LEU A 280 -2.37 -0.12 -1.79
CA LEU A 280 -1.61 -0.10 -0.55
C LEU A 280 -1.03 -1.49 -0.30
N MET A 281 0.25 -1.67 -0.62
CA MET A 281 0.93 -2.96 -0.50
C MET A 281 1.87 -3.05 0.71
N ARG A 282 1.83 -4.17 1.45
CA ARG A 282 2.73 -4.46 2.57
C ARG A 282 3.11 -5.94 2.63
N ILE A 283 4.42 -6.20 2.60
CA ILE A 283 4.98 -7.52 2.90
C ILE A 283 5.24 -7.63 4.42
N VAL A 284 4.73 -8.70 5.03
CA VAL A 284 4.84 -9.01 6.47
C VAL A 284 5.53 -10.36 6.66
N ARG A 285 6.66 -10.40 7.37
CA ARG A 285 7.25 -11.67 7.87
C ARG A 285 6.49 -12.10 9.11
N LEU A 286 6.04 -13.35 9.14
CA LEU A 286 5.32 -13.91 10.28
C LEU A 286 6.32 -14.42 11.34
N PRO A 287 6.16 -14.06 12.63
CA PRO A 287 7.17 -14.35 13.64
C PRO A 287 7.22 -15.83 14.04
N VAL A 288 6.06 -16.49 14.06
CA VAL A 288 5.87 -17.90 14.46
C VAL A 288 6.16 -18.90 13.34
N TYR A 289 6.69 -18.47 12.18
CA TYR A 289 6.99 -19.36 11.05
C TYR A 289 7.78 -20.60 11.48
N GLU A 290 9.00 -20.42 12.00
CA GLU A 290 9.90 -21.53 12.37
C GLU A 290 9.25 -22.48 13.40
N GLN A 291 8.44 -21.93 14.29
CA GLN A 291 7.71 -22.69 15.31
C GLN A 291 6.58 -23.53 14.71
N SER A 292 5.85 -23.01 13.72
CA SER A 292 4.80 -23.74 13.00
C SER A 292 5.32 -24.85 12.07
N GLN A 293 6.62 -24.84 11.79
CA GLN A 293 7.31 -25.91 11.04
C GLN A 293 7.83 -27.02 11.98
N ASP A 294 7.78 -26.86 13.31
CA ASP A 294 8.18 -27.93 14.22
C ASP A 294 7.16 -29.08 14.19
N GLY A 295 7.67 -30.31 14.11
CA GLY A 295 6.86 -31.50 13.83
C GLY A 295 6.34 -31.62 12.38
N ALA A 296 6.69 -30.72 11.46
CA ALA A 296 6.30 -30.82 10.05
C ALA A 296 7.06 -31.95 9.32
N ALA A 297 6.33 -32.78 8.57
CA ALA A 297 6.94 -33.60 7.53
C ALA A 297 7.11 -32.73 6.27
N ILE A 298 8.32 -32.23 6.03
CA ILE A 298 8.64 -31.40 4.86
C ILE A 298 8.32 -32.18 3.58
N PRO A 299 7.45 -31.69 2.67
CA PRO A 299 7.14 -32.36 1.42
C PRO A 299 8.42 -32.56 0.58
N GLY A 300 8.85 -33.82 0.42
CA GLY A 300 10.07 -34.19 -0.31
C GLY A 300 11.29 -34.54 0.56
N MET A 301 11.29 -34.24 1.87
CA MET A 301 12.25 -34.81 2.81
C MET A 301 11.55 -35.82 3.73
N ALA A 302 11.51 -37.08 3.32
CA ALA A 302 11.33 -38.17 4.26
C ALA A 302 12.52 -38.17 5.23
N SER A 303 12.28 -37.90 6.52
CA SER A 303 13.38 -37.72 7.47
C SER A 303 14.16 -39.02 7.66
N GLU A 304 15.50 -38.96 7.70
CA GLU A 304 16.34 -40.13 8.03
C GLU A 304 16.01 -40.71 9.42
N LYS A 305 15.37 -39.91 10.28
CA LYS A 305 14.88 -40.28 11.61
C LYS A 305 13.85 -41.42 11.54
N ASP A 306 12.98 -41.40 10.53
CA ASP A 306 11.96 -42.43 10.32
C ASP A 306 12.57 -43.72 9.75
N ALA A 307 13.58 -43.59 8.89
CA ALA A 307 14.36 -44.71 8.38
C ALA A 307 15.13 -45.43 9.51
N ALA A 308 15.71 -44.67 10.46
CA ALA A 308 16.38 -45.24 11.64
C ALA A 308 15.41 -46.00 12.55
N ALA A 309 14.21 -45.46 12.79
CA ALA A 309 13.17 -46.13 13.60
C ALA A 309 12.62 -47.40 12.93
N ALA A 310 12.46 -47.38 11.60
CA ALA A 310 12.04 -48.55 10.82
C ALA A 310 13.13 -49.63 10.72
N GLY A 311 14.40 -49.24 10.56
CA GLY A 311 15.55 -50.15 10.50
C GLY A 311 15.77 -50.92 11.81
N ALA A 312 15.67 -50.22 12.96
CA ALA A 312 15.85 -50.84 14.28
C ALA A 312 14.83 -51.95 14.60
N ARG A 313 13.62 -51.90 14.01
CA ARG A 313 12.56 -52.90 14.24
C ARG A 313 12.62 -54.13 13.33
N ARG A 314 13.50 -54.16 12.31
CA ARG A 314 13.62 -55.28 11.35
C ARG A 314 14.86 -56.17 11.52
N GLY A 315 15.76 -55.85 12.46
CA GLY A 315 17.05 -56.54 12.64
C GLY A 315 17.07 -57.74 13.61
N GLY A 316 15.93 -58.15 14.19
CA GLY A 316 15.89 -59.13 15.29
C GLY A 316 14.89 -60.27 15.11
N GLY A 317 15.11 -61.18 14.15
CA GLY A 317 14.22 -62.32 13.93
C GLY A 317 14.77 -63.42 13.03
N GLY A 318 15.30 -64.48 13.64
CA GLY A 318 15.85 -65.67 12.96
C GLY A 318 17.36 -65.54 12.66
N VAL A 319 18.16 -66.60 12.69
CA VAL A 319 17.86 -68.05 12.69
C VAL A 319 18.98 -68.80 13.43
N LEU A 320 18.65 -69.87 14.16
CA LEU A 320 19.48 -71.10 14.17
C LEU A 320 18.60 -72.34 14.39
N ARG A 321 18.92 -73.43 13.68
CA ARG A 321 18.02 -74.54 13.35
C ARG A 321 18.74 -75.89 13.48
N GLY A 322 18.26 -76.75 14.39
CA GLY A 322 18.49 -78.21 14.42
C GLY A 322 19.91 -78.70 14.76
N GLY A 323 20.11 -79.94 15.24
CA GLY A 323 19.13 -80.90 15.76
C GLY A 323 19.61 -82.37 15.73
N ARG A 324 19.10 -83.19 16.67
CA ARG A 324 19.05 -84.68 16.68
C ARG A 324 20.40 -85.45 16.74
N PRO A 325 20.40 -86.77 17.05
CA PRO A 325 19.27 -87.67 17.33
C PRO A 325 18.69 -87.54 18.75
#